data_AF-A0A8H4EE84-F1
#
_entry.id   AF-A0A8H4EE84-F1
#
_cell.length_a   1.000
_cell.length_b   1.000
_cell.length_c   1.000
_cell.angle_alpha   90.00
_cell.angle_beta   90.00
_cell.angle_gamma   90.00
#
_symmetry.space_group_name_H-M   'P 1'
#
loop_
_entity.id
_entity.type
_entity.pdbx_description
1 polymer ?
#
loop_
_entity_poly.entity_id
_entity_poly.type
_entity_poly.pdbx_seq_one_letter_code
_entity_poly.pdbx_strand_id
1 'polypeptide(L)'
;MDQRAWLSQTWRWITTPKGFFITIYGLNIVAWGGMLFLLICNAAPAMCHPSCNDRYSPRRIWIEITSQILNGLFCVTGFGLAPWRFRDLYWWCCWRMSGRDREKSLAGIARLASIHQAWYRLPIVASCFGCDGDCGCEQIKPATTEALDISINGARAPATATWKMDFVVWCNMWNTILQGCLAGCMWGMNRFNRPSWTTGLFVALACVVAGAAGYIVFRETRRVAGSMEAKTTDSAVAEKGENCV
;
A
#
# COMPACT_ATOMS: atom_id res chain seq x y z
N MET A 1 7.28 -13.86 -22.16
CA MET A 1 7.94 -13.60 -20.87
C MET A 1 8.75 -14.81 -20.50
N ASP A 2 10.08 -14.72 -20.55
CA ASP A 2 10.97 -15.84 -20.23
C ASP A 2 10.93 -16.16 -18.74
N GLN A 3 10.38 -17.33 -18.39
CA GLN A 3 10.29 -17.82 -17.02
C GLN A 3 11.66 -17.84 -16.32
N ARG A 4 12.74 -18.08 -17.06
CA ARG A 4 14.12 -18.06 -16.56
C ARG A 4 14.61 -16.65 -16.19
N ALA A 5 14.22 -15.63 -16.96
CA ALA A 5 14.57 -14.24 -16.67
C ALA A 5 13.83 -13.73 -15.42
N TRP A 6 12.58 -14.15 -15.23
CA TRP A 6 11.81 -13.82 -14.03
C TRP A 6 12.40 -14.48 -12.77
N LEU A 7 12.79 -15.76 -12.85
CA LEU A 7 13.40 -16.47 -11.72
C LEU A 7 14.74 -15.86 -11.30
N SER A 8 15.60 -15.48 -12.27
CA SER A 8 16.88 -14.85 -11.96
C SER A 8 16.72 -13.45 -11.35
N GLN A 9 15.75 -12.65 -11.83
CA GLN A 9 15.42 -11.35 -11.25
C GLN A 9 14.94 -11.49 -9.80
N THR A 10 14.04 -12.44 -9.55
CA THR A 10 13.52 -12.74 -8.20
C THR A 10 14.64 -13.22 -7.27
N TRP A 11 15.51 -14.12 -7.76
CA TRP A 11 16.64 -14.61 -6.98
C TRP A 11 17.58 -13.49 -6.55
N ARG A 12 17.93 -12.58 -7.49
CA ARG A 12 18.75 -11.39 -7.20
C ARG A 12 18.12 -10.49 -6.15
N TRP A 13 16.80 -10.31 -6.20
CA TRP A 13 16.06 -9.52 -5.21
C TRP A 13 16.05 -10.21 -3.83
N ILE A 14 15.81 -11.52 -3.76
CA ILE A 14 15.82 -12.29 -2.50
C ILE A 14 17.20 -12.22 -1.84
N THR A 15 18.29 -12.26 -2.61
CA THR A 15 19.66 -12.12 -2.06
C THR A 15 20.03 -10.70 -1.61
N THR A 16 19.19 -9.69 -1.90
CA THR A 16 19.40 -8.34 -1.36
C THR A 16 19.05 -8.33 0.14
N PRO A 17 19.80 -7.68 1.04
CA PRO A 17 19.52 -7.73 2.49
C PRO A 17 18.06 -7.42 2.85
N LYS A 18 17.49 -6.36 2.27
CA LYS A 18 16.06 -6.03 2.46
C LYS A 18 15.12 -7.12 1.94
N GLY A 19 15.42 -7.70 0.77
CA GLY A 19 14.58 -8.71 0.13
C GLY A 19 14.61 -10.03 0.88
N PHE A 20 15.77 -10.39 1.43
CA PHE A 20 15.97 -11.58 2.24
C PHE A 20 15.07 -11.57 3.49
N PHE A 21 15.12 -10.48 4.28
CA PHE A 21 14.28 -10.34 5.48
C PHE A 21 12.79 -10.31 5.15
N ILE A 22 12.39 -9.60 4.10
CA ILE A 22 10.99 -9.56 3.64
C ILE A 22 10.53 -10.96 3.19
N THR A 23 11.39 -11.71 2.51
CA THR A 23 11.06 -13.07 2.04
C THR A 23 10.88 -14.03 3.20
N ILE A 24 11.81 -14.04 4.18
CA ILE A 24 11.69 -14.86 5.39
C ILE A 24 10.42 -14.50 6.15
N TYR A 25 10.13 -13.21 6.31
CA TYR A 25 8.94 -12.74 6.98
C TYR A 25 7.66 -13.19 6.25
N GLY A 26 7.61 -13.06 4.92
CA GLY A 26 6.49 -13.53 4.10
C GLY A 26 6.29 -15.04 4.17
N LEU A 27 7.37 -15.82 4.12
CA LEU A 27 7.34 -17.28 4.29
C LEU A 27 6.82 -17.67 5.67
N ASN A 28 7.17 -16.94 6.73
CA ASN A 28 6.63 -17.17 8.07
C ASN A 28 5.11 -16.93 8.12
N ILE A 29 4.62 -15.83 7.55
CA ILE A 29 3.17 -15.58 7.47
C ILE A 29 2.46 -16.73 6.73
N VAL A 30 3.00 -17.18 5.60
CA VAL A 30 2.39 -18.26 4.81
C VAL A 30 2.46 -19.59 5.56
N ALA A 31 3.56 -19.90 6.24
CA ALA A 31 3.72 -21.15 6.99
C ALA A 31 2.74 -21.23 8.18
N TRP A 32 2.72 -20.21 9.03
CA TRP A 32 1.80 -20.16 10.18
C TRP A 32 0.33 -19.99 9.72
N GLY A 33 0.09 -19.22 8.65
CA GLY A 33 -1.23 -19.06 8.03
C GLY A 33 -1.77 -20.38 7.48
N GLY A 34 -0.93 -21.12 6.75
CA GLY A 34 -1.25 -22.44 6.23
C GLY A 34 -1.50 -23.45 7.35
N MET A 35 -0.69 -23.45 8.40
CA MET A 35 -0.91 -24.28 9.58
C MET A 35 -2.27 -23.98 10.23
N LEU A 36 -2.63 -22.70 10.42
CA LEU A 36 -3.93 -22.31 10.96
C LEU A 36 -5.07 -22.86 10.09
N PHE A 37 -4.96 -22.69 8.78
CA PHE A 37 -5.94 -23.18 7.82
C PHE A 37 -6.14 -24.70 7.90
N LEU A 38 -5.05 -25.47 7.89
CA LEU A 38 -5.08 -26.93 8.01
C LEU A 38 -5.73 -27.39 9.33
N LEU A 39 -5.44 -26.71 10.44
CA LEU A 39 -6.05 -26.99 11.74
C LEU A 39 -7.54 -26.67 11.79
N ILE A 40 -7.98 -25.62 11.09
CA ILE A 40 -9.41 -25.28 10.96
C ILE A 40 -10.13 -26.32 10.10
N CYS A 41 -9.53 -26.76 8.99
CA CYS A 41 -10.07 -27.76 8.07
C CYS A 41 -10.07 -29.21 8.59
N ASN A 42 -9.75 -29.44 9.87
CA ASN A 42 -9.64 -30.79 10.46
C ASN A 42 -8.58 -31.69 9.78
N ALA A 43 -7.56 -31.12 9.12
CA ALA A 43 -6.55 -31.90 8.38
C ALA A 43 -5.58 -32.69 9.29
N ALA A 44 -5.72 -32.58 10.62
CA ALA A 44 -4.92 -33.30 11.60
C ALA A 44 -5.81 -34.02 12.64
N PRO A 45 -6.44 -35.15 12.26
CA PRO A 45 -7.32 -35.92 13.15
C PRO A 45 -6.58 -36.53 14.36
N ALA A 46 -5.26 -36.73 14.26
CA ALA A 46 -4.41 -37.22 15.35
C ALA A 46 -4.33 -36.27 16.57
N MET A 47 -4.74 -35.00 16.42
CA MET A 47 -4.78 -34.02 17.51
C MET A 47 -6.15 -33.95 18.21
N CYS A 48 -7.05 -34.90 17.94
CA CYS A 48 -8.40 -34.92 18.49
C CYS A 48 -8.58 -35.94 19.62
N HIS A 49 -7.85 -35.74 20.72
CA HIS A 49 -8.05 -36.50 21.95
C HIS A 49 -8.30 -35.53 23.11
N PRO A 50 -9.38 -35.70 23.91
CA PRO A 50 -10.44 -36.72 23.85
C PRO A 50 -11.57 -36.41 22.84
N SER A 51 -11.73 -35.16 22.35
CA SER A 51 -12.59 -34.85 21.20
C SER A 51 -12.08 -33.62 20.43
N CYS A 52 -12.34 -33.53 19.12
CA CYS A 52 -11.88 -32.41 18.27
C CYS A 52 -12.41 -31.03 18.70
N ASN A 53 -13.51 -31.00 19.46
CA ASN A 53 -14.14 -29.78 19.94
C ASN A 53 -13.81 -29.48 21.41
N ASP A 54 -13.06 -30.35 22.10
CA ASP A 54 -12.71 -30.14 23.49
C ASP A 54 -11.84 -28.88 23.64
N ARG A 55 -12.16 -28.09 24.66
CA ARG A 55 -11.49 -26.86 25.06
C ARG A 55 -9.99 -27.08 25.33
N TYR A 56 -9.62 -28.27 25.81
CA TYR A 56 -8.24 -28.66 26.12
C TYR A 56 -7.56 -29.51 25.03
N SER A 57 -8.23 -29.77 23.91
CA SER A 57 -7.62 -30.54 22.81
C SER A 57 -6.33 -29.87 22.30
N PRO A 58 -5.30 -30.65 21.94
CA PRO A 58 -4.05 -30.12 21.40
C PRO A 58 -4.30 -29.28 20.14
N ARG A 59 -5.32 -29.64 19.35
CA ARG A 59 -5.81 -28.81 18.23
C ARG A 59 -6.13 -27.38 18.64
N ARG A 60 -6.95 -27.16 19.68
CA ARG A 60 -7.32 -25.81 20.11
C ARG A 60 -6.14 -25.04 20.71
N ILE A 61 -5.18 -25.75 21.34
CA ILE A 61 -3.93 -25.14 21.81
C ILE A 61 -3.12 -24.63 20.62
N TRP A 62 -2.92 -25.45 19.58
CA TRP A 62 -2.19 -25.05 18.39
C TRP A 62 -2.87 -23.96 17.58
N ILE A 63 -4.22 -23.96 17.50
CA ILE A 63 -4.97 -22.86 16.89
C ILE A 63 -4.69 -21.56 17.64
N GLU A 64 -4.70 -21.59 18.97
CA GLU A 64 -4.39 -20.41 19.79
C GLU A 64 -2.95 -19.91 19.53
N ILE A 65 -1.95 -20.79 19.64
CA ILE A 65 -0.53 -20.44 19.40
C ILE A 65 -0.34 -19.85 18.02
N THR A 66 -0.85 -20.53 16.99
CA THR A 66 -0.73 -20.08 15.60
C THR A 66 -1.42 -18.73 15.39
N SER A 67 -2.58 -18.52 16.01
CA SER A 67 -3.30 -17.26 15.93
C SER A 67 -2.55 -16.10 16.61
N GLN A 68 -1.90 -16.35 17.75
CA GLN A 68 -1.08 -15.35 18.44
C GLN A 68 0.17 -14.98 17.63
N ILE A 69 0.84 -15.97 17.02
CA ILE A 69 1.99 -15.73 16.15
C ILE A 69 1.57 -14.89 14.93
N LEU A 70 0.48 -15.26 14.27
CA LEU A 70 -0.03 -14.51 13.11
C LEU A 70 -0.46 -13.09 13.47
N ASN A 71 -1.10 -12.90 14.62
CA ASN A 71 -1.40 -11.55 15.13
C ASN A 71 -0.13 -10.74 15.39
N GLY A 72 0.88 -11.33 16.03
CA GLY A 72 2.17 -10.68 16.23
C GLY A 72 2.79 -10.25 14.89
N LEU A 73 2.83 -11.16 13.90
CA LEU A 73 3.33 -10.87 12.57
C LEU A 73 2.55 -9.72 11.92
N PHE A 74 1.22 -9.77 11.90
CA PHE A 74 0.41 -8.70 11.32
C PHE A 74 0.50 -7.37 12.08
N CYS A 75 0.67 -7.40 13.40
CA CYS A 75 0.92 -6.21 14.21
C CYS A 75 2.26 -5.57 13.88
N VAL A 76 3.32 -6.35 13.61
CA VAL A 76 4.62 -5.80 13.20
C VAL A 76 4.49 -4.95 11.93
N THR A 77 3.72 -5.41 10.95
CA THR A 77 3.47 -4.62 9.72
C THR A 77 2.43 -3.53 9.91
N GLY A 78 1.37 -3.78 10.70
CA GLY A 78 0.32 -2.82 10.99
C GLY A 78 0.81 -1.60 11.79
N PHE A 79 1.60 -1.85 12.84
CA PHE A 79 2.20 -0.81 13.69
C PHE A 79 3.55 -0.32 13.19
N GLY A 80 4.38 -1.17 12.60
CA GLY A 80 5.67 -0.74 12.04
C GLY A 80 5.50 0.26 10.89
N LEU A 81 4.43 0.14 10.11
CA LEU A 81 4.07 1.11 9.07
C LEU A 81 3.13 2.21 9.57
N ALA A 82 2.69 2.17 10.83
CA ALA A 82 1.75 3.16 11.37
C ALA A 82 2.28 4.60 11.32
N PRO A 83 3.56 4.91 11.65
CA PRO A 83 4.06 6.29 11.58
C PRO A 83 3.91 6.90 10.17
N TRP A 84 4.18 6.10 9.14
CA TRP A 84 4.05 6.51 7.74
C TRP A 84 2.57 6.71 7.37
N ARG A 85 1.69 5.83 7.83
CA ARG A 85 0.23 5.96 7.62
C ARG A 85 -0.37 7.16 8.33
N PHE A 86 0.09 7.49 9.54
CA PHE A 86 -0.34 8.68 10.27
C PHE A 86 0.17 9.96 9.61
N ARG A 87 1.41 9.98 9.12
CA ARG A 87 1.92 11.08 8.29
C ARG A 87 1.07 11.28 7.04
N ASP A 88 0.74 10.20 6.33
CA ASP A 88 -0.09 10.27 5.13
C ASP A 88 -1.52 10.76 5.47
N LEU A 89 -2.09 10.32 6.60
CA LEU A 89 -3.38 10.82 7.11
C LEU A 89 -3.30 12.31 7.52
N TYR A 90 -2.18 12.76 8.09
CA TYR A 90 -1.97 14.17 8.44
C TYR A 90 -2.01 15.06 7.20
N TRP A 91 -1.27 14.69 6.15
CA TRP A 91 -1.30 15.45 4.88
C TRP A 91 -2.65 15.37 4.20
N TRP A 92 -3.34 14.23 4.30
CA TRP A 92 -4.73 14.09 3.86
C TRP A 92 -5.69 15.03 4.63
N CYS A 93 -5.52 15.14 5.94
CA CYS A 93 -6.25 16.07 6.80
C CYS A 93 -5.97 17.52 6.38
N CYS A 94 -4.71 17.90 6.17
CA CYS A 94 -4.35 19.22 5.64
C CYS A 94 -4.98 19.47 4.25
N TRP A 95 -5.09 18.46 3.39
CA TRP A 95 -5.73 18.62 2.09
C TRP A 95 -7.25 18.81 2.20
N ARG A 96 -7.96 17.99 2.99
CA ARG A 96 -9.43 17.98 3.07
C ARG A 96 -10.02 18.96 4.08
N MET A 97 -9.37 19.16 5.23
CA MET A 97 -9.88 19.99 6.32
C MET A 97 -9.39 21.44 6.28
N SER A 98 -8.48 21.80 5.37
CA SER A 98 -7.93 23.16 5.30
C SER A 98 -8.91 24.22 4.78
N GLY A 99 -10.17 23.85 4.47
CA GLY A 99 -11.32 24.74 4.34
C GLY A 99 -11.09 26.00 3.48
N ARG A 100 -10.68 27.09 4.14
CA ARG A 100 -10.50 28.44 3.58
C ARG A 100 -9.12 28.67 2.94
N ASP A 101 -8.09 27.96 3.41
CA ASP A 101 -6.71 28.15 2.95
C ASP A 101 -6.42 27.20 1.78
N ARG A 102 -6.81 27.64 0.57
CA ARG A 102 -6.63 26.87 -0.67
C ARG A 102 -5.16 26.54 -0.94
N GLU A 103 -4.24 27.41 -0.54
CA GLU A 103 -2.80 27.21 -0.64
C GLU A 103 -2.30 26.04 0.20
N LYS A 104 -2.73 25.94 1.47
CA LYS A 104 -2.38 24.83 2.36
C LYS A 104 -3.00 23.51 1.90
N SER A 105 -4.23 23.55 1.39
CA SER A 105 -4.89 22.38 0.78
C SER A 105 -4.11 21.85 -0.43
N LEU A 106 -3.66 22.75 -1.32
CA LEU A 106 -2.83 22.42 -2.48
C LEU A 106 -1.44 21.89 -2.07
N ALA A 107 -0.81 22.49 -1.06
CA ALA A 107 0.45 21.99 -0.51
C ALA A 107 0.32 20.57 0.06
N GLY A 108 -0.80 20.26 0.72
CA GLY A 108 -1.09 18.93 1.27
C GLY A 108 -1.17 17.84 0.19
N ILE A 109 -1.96 18.06 -0.87
CA ILE A 109 -2.06 17.11 -1.98
C ILE A 109 -0.74 17.00 -2.77
N ALA A 110 -0.01 18.10 -2.93
CA ALA A 110 1.30 18.10 -3.60
C ALA A 110 2.32 17.23 -2.83
N ARG A 111 2.37 17.36 -1.49
CA ARG A 111 3.20 16.50 -0.63
C ARG A 111 2.78 15.04 -0.67
N LEU A 112 1.47 14.77 -0.65
CA LEU A 112 0.97 13.40 -0.71
C LEU A 112 1.33 12.73 -2.03
N ALA A 113 1.25 13.47 -3.14
CA ALA A 113 1.69 12.99 -4.43
C ALA A 113 3.19 12.87 -4.58
N SER A 114 3.97 13.70 -3.89
CA SER A 114 5.43 13.56 -3.88
C SER A 114 5.88 12.31 -3.13
N ILE A 115 5.10 11.86 -2.15
CA ILE A 115 5.34 10.57 -1.48
C ILE A 115 4.93 9.40 -2.39
N HIS A 116 3.78 9.53 -3.05
CA HIS A 116 3.18 8.47 -3.85
C HIS A 116 3.43 8.61 -5.37
N GLN A 117 4.58 9.16 -5.75
CA GLN A 117 4.97 9.42 -7.14
C GLN A 117 5.06 8.15 -8.00
N ALA A 118 5.12 6.97 -7.40
CA ALA A 118 5.13 5.72 -8.16
C ALA A 118 3.82 5.51 -8.93
N TRP A 119 2.68 5.90 -8.35
CA TRP A 119 1.35 5.55 -8.86
C TRP A 119 0.40 6.73 -9.01
N TYR A 120 0.65 7.86 -8.34
CA TYR A 120 -0.25 9.01 -8.36
C TYR A 120 0.32 10.21 -9.10
N ARG A 121 -0.56 10.86 -9.86
CA ARG A 121 -0.27 12.07 -10.63
C ARG A 121 -1.33 13.11 -10.30
N LEU A 122 -0.90 14.30 -9.87
CA LEU A 122 -1.84 15.40 -9.69
C LEU A 122 -2.48 15.76 -11.03
N PRO A 123 -3.77 16.15 -11.04
CA PRO A 123 -4.26 17.00 -12.11
C PRO A 123 -3.42 18.27 -12.14
N ILE A 124 -2.92 18.65 -13.31
CA ILE A 124 -2.33 19.97 -13.50
C ILE A 124 -3.41 20.96 -13.11
N VAL A 125 -3.32 21.52 -11.90
CA VAL A 125 -4.02 22.74 -11.57
C VAL A 125 -3.20 23.80 -12.28
N ALA A 126 -3.56 24.06 -13.54
CA ALA A 126 -3.11 25.26 -14.19
C ALA A 126 -3.71 26.41 -13.38
N SER A 127 -2.98 26.87 -12.36
CA SER A 127 -3.07 28.26 -11.99
C SER A 127 -2.42 29.05 -13.12
N CYS A 128 -3.11 29.12 -14.26
CA CYS A 128 -3.07 30.34 -15.05
C CYS A 128 -3.82 31.38 -14.22
N PHE A 129 -3.19 31.85 -13.15
CA PHE A 129 -3.51 33.19 -12.66
C PHE A 129 -2.89 34.11 -13.70
N GLY A 130 -3.74 34.76 -14.48
CA GLY A 130 -3.33 35.59 -15.60
C GLY A 130 -2.26 36.57 -15.18
N CYS A 131 -1.17 36.57 -15.93
CA CYS A 131 -0.29 37.71 -16.06
C CYS A 131 -0.20 37.99 -17.56
N ASP A 132 -1.16 38.79 -18.04
CA ASP A 132 -0.85 39.78 -19.06
C ASP A 132 0.02 40.83 -18.34
N GLY A 133 1.30 40.93 -18.69
CA GLY A 133 2.19 41.95 -18.15
C GLY A 133 3.42 41.40 -17.42
N ASP A 134 4.56 41.73 -18.02
CA ASP A 134 5.92 41.66 -17.50
C ASP A 134 6.04 42.31 -16.12
N CYS A 135 6.31 41.54 -15.07
CA CYS A 135 6.77 42.06 -13.77
C CYS A 135 7.61 41.00 -13.06
N GLY A 136 8.91 41.27 -12.96
CA GLY A 136 9.86 40.49 -12.18
C GLY A 136 9.51 40.48 -10.70
N CYS A 137 9.20 39.30 -10.17
CA CYS A 137 9.21 39.01 -8.75
C CYS A 137 10.24 37.91 -8.47
N GLU A 138 11.09 38.19 -7.49
CA GLU A 138 12.23 37.37 -7.10
C GLU A 138 11.78 35.97 -6.68
N GLN A 139 12.32 34.97 -7.38
CA GLN A 139 11.98 33.57 -7.20
C GLN A 139 12.51 33.06 -5.86
N ILE A 140 11.66 33.04 -4.83
CA ILE A 140 11.76 31.97 -3.84
C ILE A 140 11.57 30.70 -4.65
N LYS A 141 12.58 29.83 -4.75
CA LYS A 141 12.51 28.52 -5.43
C LYS A 141 11.84 27.49 -4.51
N PRO A 142 10.54 27.22 -4.62
CA PRO A 142 10.01 25.94 -4.18
C PRO A 142 10.50 24.85 -5.13
N ALA A 143 10.76 23.65 -4.60
CA ALA A 143 11.13 22.44 -5.34
C ALA A 143 10.11 22.00 -6.43
N THR A 144 9.09 22.82 -6.69
CA THR A 144 8.16 22.71 -7.80
C THR A 144 8.77 23.12 -9.14
N THR A 145 9.79 23.98 -9.21
CA THR A 145 10.29 24.47 -10.52
C THR A 145 11.03 23.40 -11.33
N GLU A 146 11.81 22.50 -10.71
CA GLU A 146 12.40 21.35 -11.43
C GLU A 146 11.34 20.32 -11.84
N ALA A 147 10.29 20.14 -11.03
CA ALA A 147 9.14 19.32 -11.38
C ALA A 147 8.27 19.96 -12.50
N LEU A 148 8.35 21.29 -12.65
CA LEU A 148 7.65 22.10 -13.65
C LEU A 148 8.46 22.20 -14.95
N ASP A 149 9.79 22.26 -14.89
CA ASP A 149 10.66 22.24 -16.09
C ASP A 149 10.63 20.88 -16.78
N ILE A 150 10.52 19.79 -16.00
CA ILE A 150 10.22 18.45 -16.54
C ILE A 150 8.81 18.42 -17.19
N SER A 151 7.90 19.31 -16.79
CA SER A 151 6.53 19.39 -17.32
C SER A 151 6.43 20.06 -18.69
N ILE A 152 7.41 20.88 -19.09
CA ILE A 152 7.36 21.63 -20.36
C ILE A 152 7.90 20.78 -21.53
N ASN A 153 8.84 19.86 -21.27
CA ASN A 153 9.51 19.09 -22.33
C ASN A 153 9.08 17.61 -22.45
N GLY A 154 8.12 17.13 -21.65
CA GLY A 154 7.76 15.71 -21.65
C GLY A 154 6.34 15.44 -21.17
N ALA A 155 5.40 15.43 -22.10
CA ALA A 155 3.97 15.20 -21.84
C ALA A 155 3.73 13.98 -20.93
N ARG A 156 3.07 14.18 -19.79
CA ARG A 156 2.88 13.15 -18.74
C ARG A 156 1.57 12.36 -18.90
N ALA A 157 1.49 11.18 -18.27
CA ALA A 157 0.31 10.32 -18.17
C ALA A 157 -0.91 11.05 -17.55
N PRO A 158 -2.16 10.67 -17.89
CA PRO A 158 -3.37 11.38 -17.45
C PRO A 158 -3.49 11.44 -15.93
N ALA A 159 -4.03 12.56 -15.43
CA ALA A 159 -4.23 12.83 -14.02
C ALA A 159 -4.97 11.68 -13.31
N THR A 160 -4.47 11.30 -12.13
CA THR A 160 -5.12 10.28 -11.31
C THR A 160 -6.31 10.90 -10.58
N ALA A 161 -7.45 10.20 -10.55
CA ALA A 161 -8.62 10.69 -9.84
C ALA A 161 -8.33 10.82 -8.33
N THR A 162 -8.71 11.96 -7.74
CA THR A 162 -8.42 12.33 -6.35
C THR A 162 -9.00 11.35 -5.35
N TRP A 163 -10.18 10.79 -5.61
CA TRP A 163 -10.82 9.80 -4.74
C TRP A 163 -9.97 8.54 -4.48
N LYS A 164 -9.09 8.17 -5.41
CA LYS A 164 -8.20 7.01 -5.26
C LYS A 164 -7.19 7.23 -4.13
N MET A 165 -6.73 8.47 -3.96
CA MET A 165 -5.89 8.84 -2.83
C MET A 165 -6.64 8.75 -1.52
N ASP A 166 -7.85 9.31 -1.46
CA ASP A 166 -8.70 9.22 -0.28
C ASP A 166 -8.90 7.75 0.12
N PHE A 167 -9.27 6.90 -0.84
CA PHE A 167 -9.52 5.49 -0.61
C PHE A 167 -8.28 4.76 -0.08
N VAL A 168 -7.10 4.95 -0.71
CA VAL A 168 -5.87 4.27 -0.29
C VAL A 168 -5.44 4.71 1.11
N VAL A 169 -5.50 6.00 1.43
CA VAL A 169 -5.16 6.52 2.77
C VAL A 169 -6.11 5.94 3.83
N TRP A 170 -7.42 5.96 3.57
CA TRP A 170 -8.40 5.42 4.50
C TRP A 170 -8.31 3.90 4.67
N CYS A 171 -8.13 3.13 3.59
CA CYS A 171 -7.94 1.68 3.69
C CYS A 171 -6.67 1.32 4.47
N ASN A 172 -5.57 2.07 4.28
CA ASN A 172 -4.36 1.88 5.06
C ASN A 172 -4.57 2.21 6.56
N MET A 173 -5.33 3.27 6.87
CA MET A 173 -5.67 3.62 8.24
C MET A 173 -6.56 2.55 8.90
N TRP A 174 -7.62 2.11 8.21
CA TRP A 174 -8.49 1.03 8.66
C TRP A 174 -7.72 -0.27 8.90
N ASN A 175 -6.73 -0.58 8.07
CA ASN A 175 -5.85 -1.72 8.32
C ASN A 175 -5.13 -1.60 9.68
N THR A 176 -4.55 -0.44 10.01
CA THR A 176 -3.89 -0.23 11.32
C THR A 176 -4.88 -0.27 12.49
N ILE A 177 -6.08 0.31 12.33
CA ILE A 177 -7.14 0.26 13.35
C ILE A 177 -7.59 -1.19 13.61
N LEU A 178 -7.84 -1.96 12.55
CA LEU A 178 -8.26 -3.37 12.65
C LEU A 178 -7.18 -4.24 13.31
N GLN A 179 -5.89 -3.99 13.02
CA GLN A 179 -4.79 -4.64 13.74
C GLN A 179 -4.75 -4.26 15.22
N GLY A 180 -5.02 -2.98 15.55
CA GLY A 180 -5.18 -2.51 16.93
C GLY A 180 -6.31 -3.22 17.68
N CYS A 181 -7.48 -3.31 17.07
CA CYS A 181 -8.62 -4.05 17.62
C CYS A 181 -8.29 -5.53 17.81
N LEU A 182 -7.64 -6.15 16.82
CA LEU A 182 -7.27 -7.57 16.87
C LEU A 182 -6.27 -7.84 18.01
N ALA A 183 -5.23 -7.00 18.13
CA ALA A 183 -4.25 -7.06 19.21
C ALA A 183 -4.92 -6.87 20.57
N GLY A 184 -5.78 -5.86 20.70
CA GLY A 184 -6.55 -5.62 21.92
C GLY A 184 -7.42 -6.82 22.30
N CYS A 185 -8.09 -7.44 21.33
CA CYS A 185 -8.88 -8.65 21.56
C CYS A 185 -8.04 -9.88 21.91
N MET A 186 -6.81 -10.00 21.40
CA MET A 186 -5.94 -11.14 21.65
C MET A 186 -5.19 -11.05 22.96
N TRP A 187 -4.66 -9.87 23.28
CA TRP A 187 -3.86 -9.66 24.48
C TRP A 187 -4.73 -9.27 25.69
N GLY A 188 -5.93 -8.72 25.44
CA GLY A 188 -6.84 -8.30 26.51
C GLY A 188 -7.84 -9.36 26.98
N MET A 189 -8.06 -10.45 26.23
CA MET A 189 -9.03 -11.49 26.60
C MET A 189 -8.36 -12.84 26.84
N ASN A 190 -8.80 -13.54 27.88
CA ASN A 190 -8.41 -14.93 28.12
C ASN A 190 -9.00 -15.87 27.06
N ARG A 191 -8.24 -16.88 26.65
CA ARG A 191 -8.61 -17.92 25.65
C ARG A 191 -10.03 -18.48 25.80
N PHE A 192 -10.54 -18.56 27.02
CA PHE A 192 -11.84 -19.15 27.31
C PHE A 192 -13.03 -18.21 27.14
N ASN A 193 -12.79 -16.89 27.19
CA ASN A 193 -13.83 -15.86 27.08
C ASN A 193 -13.85 -15.19 25.70
N ARG A 194 -12.88 -15.53 24.84
CA ARG A 194 -12.71 -14.94 23.52
C ARG A 194 -13.64 -15.59 22.50
N PRO A 195 -14.53 -14.84 21.84
CA PRO A 195 -15.35 -15.40 20.78
C PRO A 195 -14.46 -15.89 19.64
N SER A 196 -14.66 -17.13 19.20
CA SER A 196 -13.83 -17.78 18.17
C SER A 196 -13.89 -17.05 16.81
N TRP A 197 -14.98 -16.33 16.55
CA TRP A 197 -15.18 -15.57 15.31
C TRP A 197 -14.40 -14.25 15.26
N THR A 198 -14.10 -13.64 16.40
CA THR A 198 -13.56 -12.27 16.47
C THR A 198 -12.19 -12.18 15.79
N THR A 199 -11.30 -13.17 16.01
CA THR A 199 -10.01 -13.22 15.31
C THR A 199 -10.18 -13.31 13.81
N GLY A 200 -10.98 -14.27 13.36
CA GLY A 200 -11.15 -14.56 11.93
C GLY A 200 -11.75 -13.37 11.20
N LEU A 201 -12.74 -12.71 11.81
CA LEU A 201 -13.37 -11.52 11.25
C LEU A 201 -12.38 -10.37 11.09
N PHE A 202 -11.63 -10.02 12.15
CA PHE A 202 -10.70 -8.90 12.08
C PHE A 202 -9.53 -9.17 11.12
N VAL A 203 -9.00 -10.40 11.07
CA VAL A 203 -7.99 -10.77 10.07
C VAL A 203 -8.57 -10.64 8.67
N ALA A 204 -9.76 -11.20 8.42
CA ALA A 204 -10.38 -11.16 7.10
C ALA A 204 -10.62 -9.71 6.64
N LEU A 205 -11.18 -8.86 7.51
CA LEU A 205 -11.39 -7.44 7.22
C LEU A 205 -10.07 -6.71 6.96
N ALA A 206 -9.04 -6.95 7.78
CA ALA A 206 -7.72 -6.34 7.60
C ALA A 206 -7.08 -6.73 6.26
N CYS A 207 -7.18 -8.00 5.87
CA CYS A 207 -6.71 -8.49 4.58
C CYS A 207 -7.51 -7.87 3.42
N VAL A 208 -8.83 -7.73 3.54
CA VAL A 208 -9.67 -7.11 2.50
C VAL A 208 -9.30 -5.64 2.29
N VAL A 209 -9.17 -4.84 3.35
CA VAL A 209 -8.81 -3.42 3.21
C VAL A 209 -7.39 -3.24 2.67
N ALA A 210 -6.44 -4.09 3.09
CA ALA A 210 -5.08 -4.08 2.58
C ALA A 210 -5.03 -4.48 1.09
N GLY A 211 -5.77 -5.53 0.71
CA GLY A 211 -5.89 -6.00 -0.66
C GLY A 211 -6.54 -4.96 -1.58
N ALA A 212 -7.60 -4.29 -1.12
CA ALA A 212 -8.26 -3.23 -1.89
C ALA A 212 -7.34 -2.02 -2.13
N ALA A 213 -6.59 -1.57 -1.12
CA ALA A 213 -5.60 -0.51 -1.28
C ALA A 213 -4.49 -0.92 -2.27
N GLY A 214 -3.95 -2.13 -2.10
CA GLY A 214 -2.92 -2.68 -2.98
C GLY A 214 -3.39 -2.83 -4.43
N TYR A 215 -4.64 -3.24 -4.64
CA TYR A 215 -5.23 -3.37 -5.97
C TYR A 215 -5.30 -2.03 -6.72
N ILE A 216 -5.74 -0.95 -6.05
CA ILE A 216 -5.77 0.39 -6.67
C ILE A 216 -4.34 0.83 -7.02
N VAL A 217 -3.40 0.73 -6.08
CA VAL A 217 -2.00 1.12 -6.30
C VAL A 217 -1.41 0.34 -7.48
N PHE A 218 -1.63 -0.97 -7.54
CA PHE A 218 -1.14 -1.83 -8.61
C PHE A 218 -1.71 -1.42 -9.98
N ARG A 219 -3.03 -1.21 -10.05
CA ARG A 219 -3.70 -0.86 -11.31
C ARG A 219 -3.25 0.50 -11.82
N GLU A 220 -3.13 1.50 -10.95
CA GLU A 220 -2.66 2.83 -11.34
C GLU A 220 -1.17 2.81 -11.71
N THR A 221 -0.33 2.03 -11.01
CA THR A 221 1.09 1.86 -11.37
C THR A 221 1.23 1.30 -12.78
N ARG A 222 0.45 0.26 -13.13
CA ARG A 222 0.45 -0.30 -14.49
C ARG A 222 -0.05 0.69 -15.54
N ARG A 223 -1.10 1.45 -15.23
CA ARG A 223 -1.64 2.48 -16.13
C ARG A 223 -0.59 3.56 -16.43
N VAL A 224 0.14 3.99 -15.40
CA VAL A 224 1.22 4.97 -15.50
C VAL A 224 2.39 4.43 -16.31
N ALA A 225 2.79 3.17 -16.09
CA ALA A 225 3.84 2.51 -16.87
C ALA A 225 3.48 2.39 -18.36
N GLY A 226 2.31 1.87 -18.70
CA GLY A 226 1.88 1.72 -20.09
C GLY A 226 1.72 3.05 -20.82
N SER A 227 1.35 4.13 -20.11
CA SER A 227 1.29 5.47 -20.70
C SER A 227 2.66 6.06 -21.02
N MET A 228 3.72 5.64 -20.30
CA MET A 228 5.10 6.04 -20.59
C MET A 228 5.64 5.27 -21.79
N GLU A 229 5.41 3.96 -21.85
CA GLU A 229 5.86 3.10 -22.96
C GLU A 229 5.27 3.50 -24.31
N ALA A 230 3.97 3.83 -24.36
CA ALA A 230 3.31 4.29 -25.58
C ALA A 230 3.97 5.57 -26.13
N LYS A 231 4.27 6.54 -25.25
CA LYS A 231 4.89 7.82 -25.68
C LYS A 231 6.33 7.65 -26.15
N THR A 232 7.12 6.81 -25.47
CA THR A 232 8.49 6.49 -25.94
C THR A 232 8.46 5.92 -27.36
N THR A 233 7.44 5.13 -27.68
CA THR A 233 7.25 4.56 -29.02
C THR A 233 6.87 5.64 -30.03
N ASP A 234 5.91 6.51 -29.72
CA ASP A 234 5.48 7.59 -30.60
C ASP A 234 6.61 8.59 -30.92
N SER A 235 7.41 8.98 -29.91
CA SER A 235 8.57 9.87 -30.10
C SER A 235 9.66 9.24 -30.98
N ALA A 236 9.93 7.94 -30.80
CA ALA A 236 10.90 7.23 -31.64
C ALA A 236 10.43 7.11 -33.11
N VAL A 237 9.11 7.02 -33.35
CA VAL A 237 8.56 7.03 -34.71
C VAL A 237 8.63 8.43 -35.32
N ALA A 238 8.34 9.49 -34.56
CA ALA A 238 8.42 10.88 -35.03
C ALA A 238 9.85 11.27 -35.45
N GLU A 239 10.85 10.97 -34.62
CA GLU A 239 12.27 11.24 -34.93
C GLU A 239 12.73 10.51 -36.20
N LYS A 240 12.23 9.29 -36.42
CA LYS A 240 12.55 8.51 -37.62
C LYS A 240 11.88 9.06 -38.88
N GLY A 241 10.72 9.69 -38.74
CA GLY A 241 10.02 10.36 -39.84
C GLY A 241 10.72 11.66 -40.28
N GLU A 242 11.28 12.42 -39.33
CA GLU A 242 12.00 13.66 -39.59
C GLU A 242 13.34 13.42 -40.29
N ASN A 243 14.04 12.33 -39.97
CA ASN A 243 15.30 11.94 -40.62
C ASN A 243 15.13 11.30 -42.01
N CYS A 244 13.90 11.17 -42.52
CA CYS A 244 13.60 10.61 -43.85
C CYS A 244 13.15 11.66 -44.89
N VAL A 245 13.27 12.95 -44.57
CA VAL A 245 13.04 14.09 -45.48
C VAL A 245 14.38 14.77 -45.79
#